data_AF-A0A915EAX0-F1
#
_entry.id   AF-A0A915EAX0-F1
#
_cell.length_a   1.000
_cell.length_b   1.000
_cell.length_c   1.000
_cell.angle_alpha   90.00
_cell.angle_beta   90.00
_cell.angle_gamma   90.00
#
_symmetry.space_group_name_H-M   'P 1'
#
loop_
_entity.id
_entity.type
_entity.pdbx_description
1 polymer ?
#
loop_
_entity_poly.entity_id
_entity_poly.type
_entity_poly.pdbx_seq_one_letter_code
_entity_poly.pdbx_strand_id
1 'polypeptide(L)'
;MNIYLLHHEEFQRLYNCSKIRIDDFSLASRTHVGKSVFTLLLTSVLFTLYIPCTFALYKHTAHSCYKLMFYISISDMLMLLFIGFLHGYLGIIGSVYCTHPNFNYLCGICVNALWMSESSAEITLAINRCLVTVAPDIEKALFNGKRVYVWLTATTSDPEGVFTNHLHTVHNTGVAIVIPAIYIVFFVVLLFKAKSIGSNNDKNFSKKQKMSRFPNLYTETANFSSTVRPTTNSVT
;
A
#
# COMPACT_ATOMS: atom_id res chain seq x y z
N MET A 1 22.88 -7.47 6.43
CA MET A 1 24.03 -6.52 6.47
C MET A 1 25.15 -6.96 7.43
N ASN A 2 24.86 -7.77 8.46
CA ASN A 2 25.85 -8.28 9.42
C ASN A 2 27.02 -9.04 8.79
N ILE A 3 26.79 -9.84 7.74
CA ILE A 3 27.86 -10.59 7.09
C ILE A 3 28.88 -9.62 6.44
N TYR A 4 28.41 -8.56 5.80
CA TYR A 4 29.29 -7.57 5.15
C TYR A 4 30.05 -6.69 6.15
N LEU A 5 29.41 -6.28 7.26
CA LEU A 5 30.00 -5.35 8.24
C LEU A 5 30.82 -6.05 9.34
N LEU A 6 30.39 -7.23 9.81
CA LEU A 6 30.97 -7.88 11.00
C LEU A 6 31.73 -9.17 10.64
N HIS A 7 31.41 -9.83 9.53
CA HIS A 7 32.00 -11.12 9.14
C HIS A 7 32.62 -11.06 7.74
N HIS A 8 33.58 -10.15 7.56
CA HIS A 8 34.17 -9.87 6.25
C HIS A 8 34.83 -11.10 5.60
N GLU A 9 35.42 -12.01 6.39
CA GLU A 9 35.99 -13.26 5.86
C GLU A 9 34.93 -14.18 5.26
N GLU A 10 33.76 -14.27 5.88
CA GLU A 10 32.64 -15.04 5.35
C GLU A 10 32.06 -14.39 4.09
N PHE A 11 31.97 -13.05 4.08
CA PHE A 11 31.61 -12.30 2.87
C PHE A 11 32.58 -12.62 1.72
N GLN A 12 33.89 -12.57 1.96
CA GLN A 12 34.89 -12.92 0.93
C GLN A 12 34.78 -14.39 0.52
N ARG A 13 34.51 -15.32 1.43
CA ARG A 13 34.30 -16.73 1.08
C ARG A 13 33.12 -16.92 0.11
N LEU A 14 32.01 -16.22 0.33
CA LEU A 14 30.76 -16.38 -0.43
C LEU A 14 30.71 -15.54 -1.72
N TYR A 15 31.29 -14.34 -1.71
CA TYR A 15 31.11 -13.33 -2.76
C TYR A 15 32.42 -12.87 -3.42
N ASN A 16 33.54 -13.59 -3.26
CA ASN A 16 34.75 -13.26 -4.00
C ASN A 16 34.59 -13.47 -5.50
N CYS A 17 35.34 -12.69 -6.27
CA CYS A 17 35.41 -12.76 -7.72
C CYS A 17 36.67 -13.50 -8.21
N SER A 18 37.35 -14.27 -7.35
CA SER A 18 38.63 -14.91 -7.69
C SER A 18 38.51 -15.98 -8.79
N LYS A 19 37.30 -16.51 -9.01
CA LYS A 19 37.02 -17.54 -10.02
C LYS A 19 36.53 -16.99 -11.37
N ILE A 20 36.19 -15.70 -11.45
CA ILE A 20 35.54 -15.10 -12.62
C ILE A 20 36.35 -13.87 -13.05
N ARG A 21 37.01 -13.94 -14.20
CA ARG A 21 37.64 -12.75 -14.78
C ARG A 21 36.64 -12.03 -15.66
N ILE A 22 36.57 -10.71 -15.50
CA ILE A 22 35.66 -9.85 -16.25
C ILE A 22 35.96 -9.93 -17.76
N ASP A 23 37.21 -10.16 -18.15
CA ASP A 23 37.63 -10.20 -19.55
C ASP A 23 37.25 -11.49 -20.29
N ASP A 24 36.87 -12.54 -19.57
CA ASP A 24 36.50 -13.84 -20.16
C ASP A 24 35.16 -13.75 -20.93
N PHE A 25 34.34 -12.74 -20.64
CA PHE A 25 33.08 -12.48 -21.32
C PHE A 25 33.24 -11.29 -22.27
N SER A 26 32.68 -11.34 -23.47
CA SER A 26 32.73 -10.17 -24.34
C SER A 26 31.87 -9.04 -23.77
N LEU A 27 32.32 -7.78 -23.91
CA LEU A 27 31.54 -6.61 -23.48
C LEU A 27 30.19 -6.56 -24.23
N ALA A 28 30.22 -6.83 -25.54
CA ALA A 28 29.03 -6.90 -26.38
C ALA A 28 27.97 -7.91 -25.90
N SER A 29 28.38 -9.01 -25.24
CA SER A 29 27.44 -9.99 -24.69
C SER A 29 26.80 -9.54 -23.38
N ARG A 30 27.40 -8.59 -22.67
CA ARG A 30 26.97 -8.13 -21.33
C ARG A 30 26.24 -6.79 -21.37
N THR A 31 26.46 -6.03 -22.44
CA THR A 31 25.81 -4.76 -22.65
C THR A 31 24.46 -4.96 -23.33
N HIS A 32 23.39 -4.48 -22.69
CA HIS A 32 22.04 -4.52 -23.23
C HIS A 32 21.52 -3.11 -23.53
N VAL A 33 22.26 -2.35 -24.35
CA VAL A 33 22.01 -0.93 -24.62
C VAL A 33 20.54 -0.64 -24.92
N GLY A 34 19.91 -1.42 -25.81
CA GLY A 34 18.50 -1.19 -26.17
C GLY A 34 17.54 -1.30 -24.99
N LYS A 35 17.67 -2.34 -24.16
CA LYS A 35 16.84 -2.53 -22.96
C LYS A 35 17.12 -1.43 -21.93
N SER A 36 18.39 -1.11 -21.73
CA SER A 36 18.81 -0.09 -20.75
C SER A 36 18.35 1.31 -21.13
N VAL A 37 18.47 1.71 -22.40
CA VAL A 37 17.97 3.00 -22.89
C VAL A 37 16.45 3.08 -22.74
N PHE A 38 15.73 2.01 -23.09
CA PHE A 38 14.28 1.94 -22.87
C PHE A 38 13.92 2.12 -21.38
N THR A 39 14.60 1.39 -20.48
CA THR A 39 14.38 1.52 -19.03
C THR A 39 14.65 2.93 -18.54
N LEU A 40 15.72 3.60 -18.98
CA LEU A 40 16.05 4.97 -18.57
C LEU A 40 15.01 5.99 -19.03
N LEU A 41 14.54 5.87 -20.28
CA LEU A 41 13.50 6.74 -20.81
C LEU A 41 12.18 6.55 -20.06
N LEU A 42 11.76 5.29 -19.88
CA LEU A 42 10.53 4.96 -19.15
C LEU A 42 10.61 5.46 -17.69
N THR A 43 11.73 5.21 -17.02
CA THR A 43 11.97 5.67 -15.64
C THR A 43 11.90 7.19 -15.56
N SER A 44 12.47 7.91 -16.52
CA SER A 44 12.44 9.38 -16.52
C SER A 44 11.01 9.91 -16.58
N VAL A 45 10.17 9.33 -17.45
CA VAL A 45 8.75 9.69 -17.54
C VAL A 45 8.00 9.36 -16.23
N LEU A 46 8.18 8.15 -15.70
CA LEU A 46 7.53 7.73 -14.46
C LEU A 46 7.95 8.59 -13.27
N PHE A 47 9.23 8.88 -13.13
CA PHE A 47 9.76 9.71 -12.04
C PHE A 47 9.17 11.13 -12.09
N THR A 48 9.08 11.74 -13.28
CA THR A 48 8.41 13.05 -13.44
C THR A 48 6.94 13.00 -13.08
N LEU A 49 6.22 11.92 -13.36
CA LEU A 49 4.81 11.74 -12.98
C LEU A 49 4.61 11.52 -11.48
N TYR A 50 5.55 10.85 -10.82
CA TYR A 50 5.48 10.59 -9.38
C TYR A 50 5.65 11.84 -8.53
N ILE A 51 6.47 12.81 -8.96
CA ILE A 51 6.70 14.07 -8.21
C ILE A 51 5.39 14.83 -7.89
N PRO A 52 4.56 15.22 -8.88
CA PRO A 52 3.32 15.94 -8.60
C PRO A 52 2.30 15.07 -7.86
N CYS A 53 2.28 13.75 -8.11
CA CYS A 53 1.41 12.81 -7.39
C CYS A 53 1.74 12.79 -5.89
N THR A 54 3.02 12.63 -5.54
CA THR A 54 3.49 12.65 -4.15
C THR A 54 3.17 13.98 -3.46
N PHE A 55 3.34 15.11 -4.18
CA PHE A 55 2.99 16.43 -3.63
C PHE A 55 1.49 16.58 -3.35
N ALA A 56 0.63 16.08 -4.25
CA ALA A 56 -0.82 16.09 -4.04
C ALA A 56 -1.22 15.23 -2.83
N LEU A 57 -0.59 14.06 -2.66
CA LEU A 57 -0.84 13.16 -1.54
C LEU A 57 -0.41 13.76 -0.20
N TYR A 58 0.71 14.49 -0.17
CA TYR A 58 1.23 15.14 1.05
C TYR A 58 0.18 16.03 1.73
N LYS A 59 -0.60 16.76 0.93
CA LYS A 59 -1.63 17.68 1.42
C LYS A 59 -2.79 16.98 2.14
N HIS A 60 -3.02 15.69 1.87
CA HIS A 60 -4.14 14.92 2.42
C HIS A 60 -3.72 13.86 3.45
N THR A 61 -2.47 13.92 3.93
CA THR A 61 -1.91 12.99 4.94
C THR A 61 -2.59 13.03 6.31
N ALA A 62 -3.64 13.84 6.51
CA ALA A 62 -4.47 13.78 7.71
C ALA A 62 -5.17 12.41 7.88
N HIS A 63 -5.55 11.74 6.78
CA HIS A 63 -6.19 10.43 6.83
C HIS A 63 -5.17 9.28 6.69
N SER A 64 -5.37 8.20 7.45
CA SER A 64 -4.49 7.01 7.48
C SER A 64 -4.17 6.46 6.09
N CYS A 65 -5.16 6.45 5.20
CA CYS A 65 -5.01 5.95 3.83
C CYS A 65 -4.05 6.80 2.98
N TYR A 66 -4.15 8.12 3.05
CA TYR A 66 -3.27 9.01 2.28
C TYR A 66 -1.85 9.01 2.84
N LYS A 67 -1.67 8.76 4.15
CA LYS A 67 -0.33 8.53 4.73
C LYS A 67 0.33 7.29 4.13
N LEU A 68 -0.40 6.19 3.99
CA LEU A 68 0.11 4.96 3.36
C LEU A 68 0.42 5.18 1.88
N MET A 69 -0.47 5.82 1.12
CA MET A 69 -0.22 6.14 -0.28
C MET A 69 0.99 7.07 -0.48
N PHE A 70 1.18 8.04 0.42
CA PHE A 70 2.35 8.92 0.42
C PHE A 70 3.66 8.16 0.75
N TYR A 71 3.60 7.19 1.67
CA TYR A 71 4.74 6.33 1.96
C TYR A 71 5.14 5.47 0.76
N ILE A 72 4.16 4.83 0.11
CA ILE A 72 4.37 4.03 -1.10
C ILE A 72 4.96 4.92 -2.19
N SER A 73 4.40 6.11 -2.42
CA SER A 73 4.90 6.99 -3.47
C SER A 73 6.34 7.46 -3.26
N ILE A 74 6.78 7.67 -2.01
CA ILE A 74 8.20 7.93 -1.69
C ILE A 74 9.06 6.69 -1.96
N SER A 75 8.58 5.51 -1.55
CA SER A 75 9.30 4.25 -1.74
C SER A 75 9.49 3.94 -3.23
N ASP A 76 8.47 4.15 -4.05
CA ASP A 76 8.51 3.99 -5.51
C ASP A 76 9.52 4.94 -6.14
N MET A 77 9.55 6.21 -5.70
CA MET A 77 10.54 7.18 -6.18
C MET A 77 11.97 6.72 -5.86
N LEU A 78 12.21 6.19 -4.65
CA LEU A 78 13.52 5.62 -4.28
C LEU A 78 13.84 4.38 -5.13
N MET A 79 12.87 3.50 -5.38
CA MET A 79 13.05 2.32 -6.23
C MET A 79 13.36 2.69 -7.68
N LEU A 80 12.73 3.72 -8.23
CA LEU A 80 13.04 4.24 -9.57
C LEU A 80 14.48 4.78 -9.66
N LEU A 81 15.07 5.31 -8.58
CA LEU A 81 16.48 5.70 -8.56
C LEU A 81 17.40 4.48 -8.70
N PHE A 82 17.11 3.37 -8.02
CA PHE A 82 17.96 2.19 -8.04
C PHE A 82 17.70 1.26 -9.25
N ILE A 83 16.46 0.83 -9.46
CA ILE A 83 16.09 -0.14 -10.50
C ILE A 83 15.90 0.54 -11.86
N GLY A 84 15.50 1.81 -11.86
CA GLY A 84 15.33 2.57 -13.09
C GLY A 84 16.64 3.19 -13.55
N PHE A 85 17.10 4.23 -12.85
CA PHE A 85 18.27 5.01 -13.26
C PHE A 85 19.59 4.26 -13.09
N LEU A 86 19.88 3.78 -11.88
CA LEU A 86 21.17 3.15 -11.60
C LEU A 86 21.33 1.84 -12.38
N HIS A 87 20.36 0.92 -12.31
CA HIS A 87 20.43 -0.33 -13.07
C HIS A 87 20.40 -0.09 -14.59
N GLY A 88 19.62 0.88 -15.06
CA GLY A 88 19.66 1.32 -16.47
C GLY A 88 21.06 1.76 -16.90
N TYR A 89 21.73 2.60 -16.10
CA TYR A 89 23.10 3.03 -16.35
C TYR A 89 24.10 1.86 -16.30
N LEU A 90 24.03 1.00 -15.29
CA LEU A 90 24.88 -0.18 -15.16
C LEU A 90 24.74 -1.12 -16.36
N GLY A 91 23.55 -1.23 -16.94
CA GLY A 91 23.30 -2.04 -18.14
C GLY A 91 23.88 -1.46 -19.44
N ILE A 92 24.06 -0.13 -19.54
CA ILE A 92 24.75 0.52 -20.67
C ILE A 92 26.25 0.26 -20.62
N ILE A 93 26.84 0.29 -19.43
CA ILE A 93 28.28 0.00 -19.28
C ILE A 93 28.58 -1.51 -19.26
N GLY A 94 27.55 -2.37 -19.19
CA GLY A 94 27.71 -3.82 -19.07
C GLY A 94 28.31 -4.23 -17.72
N SER A 95 28.07 -3.46 -16.67
CA SER A 95 28.63 -3.71 -15.33
C SER A 95 28.03 -4.98 -14.75
N VAL A 96 28.92 -5.88 -14.35
CA VAL A 96 28.57 -7.10 -13.61
C VAL A 96 28.89 -6.90 -12.13
N TYR A 97 28.43 -7.80 -11.27
CA TYR A 97 28.71 -7.77 -9.84
C TYR A 97 30.21 -7.53 -9.56
N CYS A 98 31.08 -8.29 -10.23
CA CYS A 98 32.53 -8.23 -10.04
C CYS A 98 33.21 -6.95 -10.54
N THR A 99 32.54 -6.09 -11.31
CA THR A 99 33.10 -4.79 -11.70
C THR A 99 33.21 -3.86 -10.49
N HIS A 100 32.17 -3.84 -9.64
CA HIS A 100 32.13 -3.03 -8.42
C HIS A 100 31.38 -3.81 -7.31
N PRO A 101 32.00 -4.83 -6.69
CA PRO A 101 31.29 -5.79 -5.83
C PRO A 101 30.65 -5.12 -4.62
N ASN A 102 31.37 -4.24 -3.92
CA ASN A 102 30.84 -3.54 -2.74
C ASN A 102 29.65 -2.64 -3.09
N PHE A 103 29.75 -1.89 -4.18
CA PHE A 103 28.68 -0.99 -4.63
C PHE A 103 27.43 -1.77 -5.06
N ASN A 104 27.60 -2.77 -5.93
CA ASN A 104 26.48 -3.61 -6.38
C ASN A 104 25.82 -4.36 -5.23
N TYR A 105 26.62 -4.86 -4.28
CA TYR A 105 26.11 -5.54 -3.09
C TYR A 105 25.25 -4.61 -2.21
N LEU A 106 25.75 -3.40 -1.92
CA LEU A 106 25.03 -2.43 -1.11
C LEU A 106 23.73 -1.97 -1.80
N CYS A 107 23.79 -1.68 -3.10
CA CYS A 107 22.60 -1.33 -3.88
C CYS A 107 21.57 -2.46 -3.88
N GLY A 108 22.01 -3.71 -4.03
CA GLY A 108 21.13 -4.89 -3.97
C GLY A 108 20.41 -5.02 -2.63
N ILE A 109 21.09 -4.80 -1.51
CA ILE A 109 20.46 -4.80 -0.18
C ILE A 109 19.43 -3.68 -0.08
N CYS A 110 19.76 -2.46 -0.50
CA CYS A 110 18.84 -1.31 -0.44
C CYS A 110 17.57 -1.57 -1.25
N VAL A 111 17.72 -2.07 -2.48
CA VAL A 111 16.59 -2.43 -3.35
C VAL A 111 15.71 -3.50 -2.71
N ASN A 112 16.32 -4.54 -2.16
CA ASN A 112 15.57 -5.60 -1.50
C ASN A 112 14.81 -5.10 -0.26
N ALA A 113 15.43 -4.23 0.55
CA ALA A 113 14.75 -3.63 1.70
C ALA A 113 13.57 -2.76 1.28
N LEU A 114 13.74 -1.94 0.23
CA LEU A 114 12.67 -1.11 -0.33
C LEU A 114 11.51 -1.95 -0.88
N TRP A 115 11.80 -3.02 -1.63
CA TRP A 115 10.80 -3.95 -2.18
C TRP A 115 9.91 -4.58 -1.10
N MET A 116 10.54 -5.06 -0.03
CA MET A 116 9.83 -5.69 1.09
C MET A 116 8.95 -4.68 1.84
N SER A 117 9.46 -3.46 2.02
CA SER A 117 8.73 -2.35 2.61
C SER A 117 7.51 -1.95 1.77
N GLU A 118 7.68 -1.81 0.46
CA GLU A 118 6.64 -1.44 -0.49
C GLU A 118 5.52 -2.49 -0.51
N SER A 119 5.87 -3.76 -0.70
CA SER A 119 4.93 -4.88 -0.70
C SER A 119 4.12 -4.98 0.61
N SER A 120 4.78 -4.72 1.74
CA SER A 120 4.12 -4.68 3.05
C SER A 120 3.14 -3.50 3.18
N ALA A 121 3.51 -2.34 2.63
CA ALA A 121 2.67 -1.15 2.62
C ALA A 121 1.42 -1.35 1.75
N GLU A 122 1.54 -2.06 0.62
CA GLU A 122 0.40 -2.41 -0.24
C GLU A 122 -0.61 -3.32 0.47
N ILE A 123 -0.13 -4.36 1.17
CA ILE A 123 -1.01 -5.22 2.00
C ILE A 123 -1.71 -4.38 3.06
N THR A 124 -0.96 -3.52 3.75
CA THR A 124 -1.50 -2.64 4.79
C THR A 124 -2.56 -1.70 4.22
N LEU A 125 -2.33 -1.15 3.02
CA LEU A 125 -3.27 -0.32 2.30
C LEU A 125 -4.55 -1.09 1.92
N ALA A 126 -4.42 -2.33 1.46
CA ALA A 126 -5.55 -3.19 1.13
C ALA A 126 -6.42 -3.47 2.36
N ILE A 127 -5.80 -3.82 3.49
CA ILE A 127 -6.50 -4.01 4.78
C ILE A 127 -7.19 -2.71 5.21
N ASN A 128 -6.50 -1.58 5.13
CA ASN A 128 -7.06 -0.27 5.47
C ASN A 128 -8.31 0.04 4.63
N ARG A 129 -8.31 -0.24 3.31
CA ARG A 129 -9.48 -0.05 2.45
C ARG A 129 -10.65 -0.97 2.81
N CYS A 130 -10.35 -2.21 3.19
CA CYS A 130 -11.36 -3.14 3.67
C CYS A 130 -11.99 -2.65 4.98
N LEU A 131 -11.18 -2.28 5.97
CA LEU A 131 -11.66 -1.87 7.29
C LEU A 131 -12.48 -0.57 7.25
N VAL A 132 -12.09 0.42 6.45
CA VAL A 132 -12.91 1.64 6.25
C VAL A 132 -14.34 1.30 5.80
N THR A 133 -14.50 0.24 5.01
CA THR A 133 -15.79 -0.14 4.42
C THR A 133 -16.63 -1.04 5.34
N VAL A 134 -15.97 -1.92 6.08
CA VAL A 134 -16.61 -2.97 6.90
C VAL A 134 -16.78 -2.54 8.35
N ALA A 135 -15.73 -1.98 8.96
CA ALA A 135 -15.66 -1.69 10.39
C ALA A 135 -14.77 -0.45 10.65
N PRO A 136 -15.30 0.77 10.46
CA PRO A 136 -14.51 2.00 10.60
C PRO A 136 -13.95 2.23 12.01
N ASP A 137 -14.57 1.64 13.05
CA ASP A 137 -14.07 1.74 14.42
C ASP A 137 -12.79 0.91 14.62
N ILE A 138 -12.67 -0.24 13.92
CA ILE A 138 -11.47 -1.07 13.93
C ILE A 138 -10.35 -0.38 13.14
N GLU A 139 -10.66 0.27 12.01
CA GLU A 139 -9.67 1.08 11.27
C GLU A 139 -9.04 2.13 12.16
N LYS A 140 -9.85 2.91 12.88
CA LYS A 140 -9.36 3.92 13.82
C LYS A 140 -8.55 3.32 14.95
N ALA A 141 -8.89 2.12 15.43
CA ALA A 141 -8.10 1.47 16.47
C ALA A 141 -6.72 1.02 15.95
N LEU A 142 -6.65 0.54 14.71
CA LEU A 142 -5.45 -0.11 14.15
C LEU A 142 -4.48 0.89 13.49
N PHE A 143 -5.00 1.91 12.79
CA PHE A 143 -4.19 2.76 11.90
C PHE A 143 -4.11 4.23 12.32
N ASN A 144 -4.80 4.64 13.39
CA ASN A 144 -4.79 6.03 13.82
C ASN A 144 -3.42 6.48 14.38
N GLY A 145 -3.06 7.73 14.10
CA GLY A 145 -1.87 8.39 14.61
C GLY A 145 -0.57 7.79 14.09
N LYS A 146 0.29 7.35 15.01
CA LYS A 146 1.62 6.80 14.72
C LYS A 146 1.63 5.28 14.52
N ARG A 147 0.50 4.60 14.77
CA ARG A 147 0.40 3.12 14.70
C ARG A 147 0.62 2.59 13.29
N VAL A 148 0.28 3.37 12.26
CA VAL A 148 0.56 3.03 10.85
C VAL A 148 2.06 2.81 10.58
N TYR A 149 2.94 3.57 11.25
CA TYR A 149 4.38 3.43 11.07
C TYR A 149 4.94 2.16 11.71
N VAL A 150 4.27 1.64 12.75
CA VAL A 150 4.64 0.36 13.36
C VAL A 150 4.44 -0.79 12.37
N TRP A 151 3.35 -0.78 11.60
CA TRP A 151 3.12 -1.76 10.55
C TRP A 151 4.15 -1.69 9.42
N LEU A 152 4.64 -0.48 9.13
CA LEU A 152 5.64 -0.25 8.09
C LEU A 152 7.07 -0.66 8.52
N THR A 153 7.40 -0.56 9.81
CA THR A 153 8.73 -0.94 10.33
C THR A 153 8.79 -2.36 10.87
N ALA A 154 7.65 -2.97 11.22
CA ALA A 154 7.59 -4.34 11.71
C ALA A 154 8.00 -5.37 10.65
N THR A 155 7.85 -5.05 9.36
CA THR A 155 8.22 -5.97 8.27
C THR A 155 9.68 -5.86 7.84
N THR A 156 10.40 -4.83 8.30
CA THR A 156 11.84 -4.64 8.03
C THR A 156 12.73 -5.11 9.18
N SER A 157 12.14 -5.47 10.33
CA SER A 157 12.86 -5.96 11.49
C SER A 157 13.10 -7.47 11.36
N ASP A 158 14.16 -7.84 10.65
CA ASP A 158 14.74 -9.18 10.72
C ASP A 158 15.76 -9.20 11.87
N PRO A 159 15.42 -9.75 13.06
CA PRO A 159 16.26 -9.69 14.25
C PRO A 159 17.55 -10.51 14.13
N GLU A 160 17.62 -11.47 13.20
CA GLU A 160 18.75 -12.39 13.07
C GLU A 160 19.80 -11.89 12.07
N GLY A 161 19.48 -10.90 11.22
CA GLY A 161 20.43 -10.32 10.27
C GLY A 161 21.00 -11.31 9.24
N VAL A 162 20.42 -12.52 9.15
CA VAL A 162 20.79 -13.57 8.22
C VAL A 162 19.95 -13.39 6.95
N PHE A 163 20.61 -13.03 5.85
CA PHE A 163 20.00 -12.97 4.53
C PHE A 163 19.60 -14.39 4.10
N THR A 164 18.37 -14.81 4.42
CA THR A 164 17.82 -16.07 3.97
C THR A 164 16.87 -15.82 2.80
N ASN A 165 17.14 -16.44 1.65
CA ASN A 165 16.25 -16.41 0.48
C ASN A 165 14.82 -16.88 0.84
N HIS A 166 14.69 -17.72 1.87
CA HIS A 166 13.40 -18.19 2.38
C HIS A 166 12.48 -17.06 2.84
N LEU A 167 12.98 -16.04 3.55
CA LEU A 167 12.13 -14.94 4.01
C LEU A 167 11.57 -14.14 2.84
N HIS A 168 12.40 -13.87 1.84
CA HIS A 168 12.00 -13.15 0.62
C HIS A 168 11.01 -13.99 -0.21
N THR A 169 11.24 -15.30 -0.36
CA THR A 169 10.29 -16.19 -1.04
C THR A 169 8.97 -16.29 -0.28
N VAL A 170 9.01 -16.46 1.05
CA VAL A 170 7.80 -16.53 1.89
C VAL A 170 7.03 -15.22 1.83
N HIS A 171 7.71 -14.07 1.87
CA HIS A 171 7.08 -12.78 1.73
C HIS A 171 6.45 -12.61 0.35
N ASN A 172 7.18 -12.87 -0.73
CA ASN A 172 6.64 -12.74 -2.09
C ASN A 172 5.49 -13.71 -2.37
N THR A 173 5.60 -14.97 -1.92
CA THR A 173 4.51 -15.94 -2.00
C THR A 173 3.32 -15.51 -1.14
N GLY A 174 3.59 -14.98 0.06
CA GLY A 174 2.59 -14.42 0.95
C GLY A 174 1.84 -13.27 0.30
N VAL A 175 2.55 -12.26 -0.21
CA VAL A 175 1.99 -11.11 -0.94
C VAL A 175 1.14 -11.59 -2.12
N ALA A 176 1.65 -12.52 -2.92
CA ALA A 176 0.96 -13.05 -4.10
C ALA A 176 -0.35 -13.78 -3.77
N ILE A 177 -0.50 -14.33 -2.57
CA ILE A 177 -1.71 -15.05 -2.13
C ILE A 177 -2.63 -14.15 -1.30
N VAL A 178 -2.05 -13.40 -0.36
CA VAL A 178 -2.77 -12.58 0.62
C VAL A 178 -3.44 -11.39 -0.05
N ILE A 179 -2.78 -10.70 -0.98
CA ILE A 179 -3.38 -9.55 -1.66
C ILE A 179 -4.65 -9.96 -2.44
N PRO A 180 -4.61 -10.97 -3.33
CA PRO A 180 -5.83 -11.43 -4.02
C PRO A 180 -6.90 -11.94 -3.05
N ALA A 181 -6.51 -12.67 -2.01
CA ALA A 181 -7.47 -13.17 -1.02
C ALA A 181 -8.20 -12.03 -0.30
N ILE A 182 -7.48 -10.98 0.12
CA ILE A 182 -8.08 -9.79 0.73
C ILE A 182 -9.06 -9.11 -0.23
N TYR A 183 -8.69 -8.95 -1.50
CA TYR A 183 -9.58 -8.34 -2.49
C TYR A 183 -10.80 -9.19 -2.83
N ILE A 184 -10.67 -10.52 -2.84
CA ILE A 184 -11.82 -11.44 -3.01
C ILE A 184 -12.77 -11.31 -1.81
N VAL A 185 -12.24 -11.33 -0.59
CA VAL A 185 -13.05 -11.12 0.62
C VAL A 185 -13.75 -9.76 0.56
N PHE A 186 -13.03 -8.70 0.17
CA PHE A 186 -13.59 -7.37 0.01
C PHE A 186 -14.74 -7.35 -1.01
N PHE A 187 -14.55 -7.97 -2.17
CA PHE A 187 -15.56 -8.08 -3.21
C PHE A 187 -16.81 -8.80 -2.71
N VAL A 188 -16.66 -9.92 -2.01
CA VAL A 188 -17.78 -10.66 -1.40
C VAL A 188 -18.53 -9.79 -0.39
N VAL A 189 -17.82 -9.06 0.48
CA VAL A 189 -18.46 -8.16 1.45
C VAL A 189 -19.21 -7.02 0.76
N LEU A 190 -18.67 -6.45 -0.32
CA LEU A 190 -19.37 -5.44 -1.11
C LEU A 190 -20.66 -6.00 -1.72
N LEU A 191 -20.66 -7.23 -2.23
CA LEU A 191 -21.88 -7.89 -2.75
C LEU A 191 -22.94 -8.05 -1.66
N PHE A 192 -22.55 -8.52 -0.47
CA PHE A 192 -23.49 -8.64 0.65
C PHE A 192 -24.04 -7.27 1.09
N LYS A 193 -23.20 -6.24 1.15
CA LYS A 193 -23.61 -4.89 1.53
C LYS A 193 -24.54 -4.28 0.48
N ALA A 194 -24.24 -4.44 -0.81
CA ALA A 194 -25.11 -3.99 -1.90
C ALA A 194 -26.49 -4.67 -1.85
N LYS A 195 -26.53 -5.98 -1.61
CA LYS A 195 -27.77 -6.75 -1.46
C LYS A 195 -28.57 -6.32 -0.21
N SER A 196 -27.89 -6.02 0.90
CA SER A 196 -28.52 -5.52 2.12
C SER A 196 -29.16 -4.14 1.92
N ILE A 197 -28.48 -3.22 1.23
CA ILE A 197 -29.01 -1.89 0.89
C ILE A 197 -30.23 -2.01 -0.03
N GLY A 198 -30.17 -2.86 -1.06
CA GLY A 198 -31.30 -3.14 -1.94
C GLY A 198 -32.51 -3.67 -1.17
N SER A 199 -32.30 -4.67 -0.30
CA SER A 199 -33.37 -5.24 0.53
C SER A 199 -33.98 -4.23 1.51
N ASN A 200 -33.18 -3.34 2.11
CA ASN A 200 -33.68 -2.28 2.98
C ASN A 200 -34.47 -1.21 2.20
N ASN A 201 -34.04 -0.85 1.00
CA ASN A 201 -34.77 0.09 0.14
C ASN A 201 -36.12 -0.48 -0.29
N ASP A 202 -36.19 -1.76 -0.67
CA ASP A 202 -37.46 -2.43 -1.01
C ASP A 202 -38.42 -2.49 0.18
N LYS A 203 -37.90 -2.82 1.38
CA LYS A 203 -38.69 -2.80 2.63
C LYS A 203 -39.21 -1.39 2.95
N ASN A 204 -38.37 -0.37 2.81
CA ASN A 204 -38.75 1.03 3.05
C ASN A 204 -39.77 1.52 2.02
N PHE A 205 -39.61 1.16 0.74
CA PHE A 205 -40.56 1.50 -0.33
C PHE A 205 -41.91 0.82 -0.10
N SER A 206 -41.92 -0.48 0.22
CA SER A 206 -43.14 -1.21 0.56
C SER A 206 -43.86 -0.65 1.80
N LYS A 207 -43.09 -0.22 2.82
CA LYS A 207 -43.63 0.46 4.01
C LYS A 207 -44.24 1.82 3.67
N LYS A 208 -43.58 2.62 2.82
CA LYS A 208 -44.05 3.93 2.36
C LYS A 208 -45.33 3.82 1.51
N GLN A 209 -45.40 2.80 0.64
CA GLN A 209 -46.56 2.50 -0.19
C GLN A 209 -47.76 1.98 0.64
N LYS A 210 -47.52 1.20 1.70
CA LYS A 210 -48.58 0.84 2.67
C LYS A 210 -49.09 2.06 3.45
N MET A 211 -48.21 2.98 3.83
CA MET A 211 -48.58 4.18 4.57
C MET A 211 -49.36 5.20 3.72
N SER A 212 -49.08 5.29 2.41
CA SER A 212 -49.85 6.14 1.49
C SER A 212 -51.22 5.55 1.09
N ARG A 213 -51.47 4.27 1.38
CA ARG A 213 -52.75 3.57 1.06
C ARG A 213 -53.77 3.65 2.20
N PHE A 214 -53.39 4.17 3.37
CA PHE A 214 -54.29 4.45 4.50
C PHE A 214 -54.15 5.91 4.96
N PRO A 215 -54.70 6.91 4.23
CA PRO A 215 -54.66 8.30 4.67
C PRO A 215 -55.59 8.59 5.87
N ASN A 216 -56.55 7.70 6.17
CA ASN A 216 -57.75 8.03 6.97
C ASN A 216 -57.89 7.22 8.27
N LEU A 217 -56.83 7.05 9.08
CA LEU A 217 -57.00 6.43 10.41
C LEU A 217 -56.23 7.10 11.55
N TYR A 218 -55.71 8.32 11.34
CA TYR A 218 -55.08 9.13 12.39
C TYR A 218 -55.59 10.58 12.45
N THR A 219 -56.85 10.82 12.09
CA THR A 219 -57.51 12.13 12.24
C THR A 219 -58.66 12.13 13.26
N GLU A 220 -58.89 11.05 14.00
CA GLU A 220 -60.03 10.93 14.92
C GLU A 220 -59.70 10.83 16.42
N THR A 221 -58.50 11.25 16.85
CA THR A 221 -58.22 11.43 18.30
C THR A 221 -57.92 12.88 18.71
N ALA A 222 -58.11 13.86 17.81
CA ALA A 222 -57.85 15.28 18.11
C ALA A 222 -59.11 16.09 18.46
N ASN A 223 -60.30 15.49 18.45
CA ASN A 223 -61.56 16.17 18.76
C ASN A 223 -62.28 15.53 19.96
N PHE A 224 -61.63 15.52 21.13
CA PHE A 224 -62.37 15.48 22.39
C PHE A 224 -61.69 16.36 23.43
N SER A 225 -62.50 17.25 24.01
CA SER A 225 -62.19 18.24 25.05
C SER A 225 -61.46 19.52 24.64
N SER A 226 -62.25 20.46 24.14
CA SER A 226 -62.41 21.77 24.80
C SER A 226 -62.25 21.62 26.33
N THR A 227 -61.50 22.45 27.05
CA THR A 227 -61.88 23.80 27.49
C THR A 227 -60.73 24.32 28.37
N VAL A 228 -60.64 25.64 28.54
CA VAL A 228 -59.80 26.42 29.51
C VAL A 228 -58.63 27.19 28.87
N ARG A 229 -58.93 28.43 28.45
CA ARG A 229 -58.08 29.62 28.70
C ARG A 229 -58.12 29.94 30.21
N PRO A 230 -57.14 30.64 30.85
CA PRO A 230 -56.56 31.88 30.31
C PRO A 230 -55.09 32.24 30.69
N THR A 231 -54.60 33.28 29.99
CA THR A 231 -53.79 34.45 30.46
C THR A 231 -52.26 34.39 30.71
N THR A 232 -51.60 35.39 30.08
CA THR A 232 -50.46 36.24 30.53
C THR A 232 -49.08 35.58 30.67
N ASN A 233 -47.90 36.13 30.34
CA ASN A 233 -47.33 37.44 29.93
C ASN A 233 -45.94 37.12 29.29
N SER A 234 -45.57 37.62 28.11
CA SER A 234 -44.63 38.75 27.85
C SER A 234 -43.29 38.80 28.62
N VAL A 235 -42.25 39.25 27.87
CA VAL A 235 -40.94 39.82 28.30
C VAL A 235 -39.87 38.75 28.64
N THR A 236 -38.66 38.67 28.05
CA THR A 236 -37.80 39.51 27.18
C THR A 236 -36.79 38.58 26.52
#